data_AF-A0A419L1S7-F1
#
_entry.id   AF-A0A419L1S7-F1
#
_cell.length_a   1.000
_cell.length_b   1.000
_cell.length_c   1.000
_cell.angle_alpha   90.00
_cell.angle_beta   90.00
_cell.angle_gamma   90.00
#
_symmetry.space_group_name_H-M   'P 1'
#
loop_
_entity.id
_entity.type
_entity.pdbx_description
1 polymer ?
#
loop_
_entity_poly.entity_id
_entity_poly.type
_entity_poly.pdbx_seq_one_letter_code
_entity_poly.pdbx_strand_id
1 'polypeptide(L)' 'MRKVLKDLLRRSGLRIPDPRLLEELLKESYLTRPQVETLLIELGVANLGLKLSVEEKARLRGVSKGAYARTKRQAIDNI' A
#
# COMPACT_ATOMS: atom_id res chain seq x y z
N MET A 1 -6.79 -5.28 4.53
CA MET A 1 -5.96 -4.16 5.02
C MET A 1 -5.92 -4.08 6.55
N ARG A 2 -4.71 -4.19 7.12
CA ARG A 2 -4.45 -4.10 8.58
C ARG A 2 -4.86 -2.72 9.11
N LYS A 3 -5.25 -2.64 10.40
CA LYS A 3 -5.61 -1.39 11.08
C LYS A 3 -4.53 -0.31 10.92
N VAL A 4 -3.26 -0.69 11.11
CA VAL A 4 -2.11 0.21 10.98
C VAL A 4 -1.99 0.87 9.59
N LEU A 5 -2.36 0.16 8.51
CA LEU A 5 -2.38 0.73 7.16
C LEU A 5 -3.53 1.73 7.01
N LYS A 6 -4.72 1.39 7.51
CA LYS A 6 -5.87 2.32 7.48
C LYS A 6 -5.56 3.61 8.24
N ASP A 7 -4.88 3.49 9.38
CA ASP A 7 -4.47 4.65 10.19
C ASP A 7 -3.40 5.49 9.49
N LEU A 8 -2.41 4.85 8.83
CA LEU A 8 -1.42 5.54 7.99
C LEU A 8 -2.10 6.34 6.87
N LEU A 9 -3.01 5.71 6.12
CA LEU A 9 -3.69 6.35 4.99
C LEU A 9 -4.57 7.52 5.45
N ARG A 10 -5.29 7.34 6.56
CA ARG A 10 -6.08 8.42 7.15
C ARG A 10 -5.21 9.62 7.52
N ARG A 11 -4.03 9.37 8.13
CA ARG A 11 -3.08 10.43 8.49
C ARG A 11 -2.48 11.10 7.25
N SER A 12 -2.27 10.37 6.17
CA SER A 12 -1.70 10.88 4.92
C SER A 12 -2.68 11.64 4.03
N GLY A 13 -3.88 11.95 4.54
CA GLY A 13 -4.94 12.63 3.80
C GLY A 13 -5.71 11.72 2.83
N LEU A 14 -5.33 10.45 2.71
CA LEU A 14 -6.02 9.47 1.87
C LEU A 14 -7.17 8.85 2.63
N ARG A 15 -8.36 9.40 2.41
CA ARG A 15 -9.60 8.75 2.84
C ARG A 15 -10.03 7.82 1.71
N ILE A 16 -10.02 6.52 1.96
CA ILE A 16 -10.72 5.55 1.10
C ILE A 16 -12.18 5.58 1.58
N PRO A 17 -13.08 6.30 0.88
CA PRO A 17 -14.41 6.62 1.42
C PRO A 17 -15.32 5.40 1.45
N ASP A 18 -15.12 4.46 0.53
CA ASP A 18 -15.89 3.22 0.41
C ASP A 18 -14.94 2.02 0.25
N PRO A 19 -15.03 1.00 1.12
CA PRO A 19 -14.36 -0.27 0.92
C PRO A 19 -14.62 -0.89 -0.46
N ARG A 20 -15.81 -0.67 -1.06
CA ARG A 20 -16.16 -1.17 -2.40
C ARG A 20 -15.35 -0.48 -3.49
N LEU A 21 -15.01 0.80 -3.34
CA LEU A 21 -14.16 1.49 -4.32
C LEU A 21 -12.83 0.76 -4.49
N LEU A 22 -12.23 0.28 -3.38
CA LEU A 22 -11.00 -0.49 -3.44
C LEU A 22 -11.22 -1.83 -4.16
N GLU A 23 -12.36 -2.49 -3.94
CA GLU A 23 -12.69 -3.73 -4.66
C GLU A 23 -12.87 -3.50 -6.16
N GLU A 24 -13.57 -2.45 -6.56
CA GLU A 24 -13.77 -2.12 -7.98
C GLU A 24 -12.45 -1.74 -8.65
N LEU A 25 -11.61 -0.92 -8.00
CA LEU A 25 -10.26 -0.61 -8.50
C LEU A 25 -9.39 -1.87 -8.64
N LEU A 26 -9.56 -2.86 -7.76
CA LEU A 26 -8.86 -4.15 -7.86
C LEU A 26 -9.37 -4.99 -9.02
N LYS A 27 -10.67 -4.96 -9.33
CA LYS A 27 -11.24 -5.69 -10.47
C LYS A 27 -10.81 -5.09 -11.81
N GLU A 28 -10.76 -3.76 -11.87
CA GLU A 28 -10.46 -3.01 -13.09
C GLU A 28 -8.95 -2.76 -13.29
N SER A 29 -8.09 -3.27 -12.40
CA SER A 29 -6.63 -3.21 -12.55
C SER A 29 -6.02 -4.59 -12.67
N TYR A 30 -4.83 -4.68 -13.25
CA TYR A 30 -4.00 -5.90 -13.23
C TYR A 30 -3.27 -6.10 -11.90
N LEU A 31 -3.77 -5.49 -10.82
CA LEU A 31 -3.15 -5.48 -9.50
C LEU A 31 -3.91 -6.37 -8.53
N THR A 32 -3.17 -7.22 -7.86
CA THR A 32 -3.62 -7.96 -6.69
C THR A 32 -3.74 -7.03 -5.49
N ARG A 33 -4.56 -7.41 -4.50
CA ARG A 33 -4.66 -6.67 -3.23
C ARG A 33 -3.32 -6.42 -2.54
N PRO A 34 -2.40 -7.41 -2.43
CA PRO A 34 -1.03 -7.17 -1.96
C PRO A 34 -0.27 -6.04 -2.67
N GLN A 35 -0.42 -5.93 -3.99
CA GLN A 35 0.23 -4.90 -4.81
C GLN A 35 -0.37 -3.52 -4.50
N VAL A 36 -1.70 -3.41 -4.48
CA VAL A 36 -2.37 -2.14 -4.13
C VAL A 36 -2.05 -1.70 -2.70
N GLU A 37 -2.10 -2.60 -1.72
CA GLU A 37 -1.73 -2.25 -0.34
C GLU A 37 -0.27 -1.77 -0.24
N THR A 38 0.64 -2.33 -1.06
CA THR A 38 2.04 -1.89 -1.14
C THR A 38 2.15 -0.47 -1.71
N LEU A 39 1.47 -0.18 -2.81
CA LEU A 39 1.44 1.14 -3.45
C LEU A 39 0.81 2.21 -2.53
N LEU A 40 -0.28 1.86 -1.84
CA LEU A 40 -0.94 2.74 -0.88
C LEU A 40 -0.01 3.12 0.29
N ILE A 41 0.85 2.20 0.76
CA ILE A 41 1.88 2.56 1.76
C ILE A 41 2.90 3.52 1.17
N GLU A 42 3.41 3.26 -0.03
CA GLU A 42 4.41 4.14 -0.66
C GLU A 42 3.86 5.56 -0.83
N LEU A 43 2.62 5.68 -1.32
CA LEU A 43 1.92 6.95 -1.46
C LEU A 43 1.67 7.61 -0.09
N GLY A 44 1.17 6.86 0.90
CA GLY A 44 0.87 7.40 2.23
C GLY A 44 2.12 7.91 2.96
N VAL A 45 3.23 7.18 2.86
CA VAL A 45 4.54 7.59 3.41
C VAL A 45 5.05 8.84 2.70
N ALA A 46 4.95 8.91 1.37
CA ALA A 46 5.35 10.07 0.59
C ALA A 46 4.51 11.31 0.93
N ASN A 47 3.19 11.18 1.02
CA ASN A 47 2.28 12.27 1.40
C ASN A 47 2.55 12.83 2.80
N LEU A 48 3.05 11.99 3.72
CA LEU A 48 3.44 12.41 5.06
C LEU A 48 4.86 12.98 5.15
N GLY A 49 5.62 12.97 4.04
CA GLY A 49 7.04 13.38 4.03
C GLY A 49 7.94 12.46 4.85
N LEU A 50 7.50 11.23 5.16
CA LEU A 50 8.25 10.30 6.00
C LEU A 50 9.35 9.60 5.19
N LYS A 51 10.53 9.47 5.78
CA LYS A 51 11.66 8.72 5.19
C LYS A 51 11.78 7.32 5.81
N LEU A 52 10.75 6.51 5.65
CA LEU A 52 10.78 5.12 6.12
C LEU A 52 11.67 4.25 5.24
N SER A 53 12.48 3.42 5.87
CA SER A 53 13.22 2.34 5.22
C SER A 53 12.27 1.29 4.63
N VAL A 54 12.79 0.47 3.70
CA VAL A 54 12.02 -0.66 3.12
C VAL A 54 11.55 -1.63 4.20
N GLU A 55 12.35 -1.82 5.26
CA GLU A 55 12.01 -2.71 6.37
C GLU A 55 10.88 -2.17 7.24
N GLU A 56 10.85 -0.86 7.51
CA GLU A 56 9.74 -0.22 8.22
C GLU A 56 8.44 -0.30 7.40
N LYS A 57 8.51 -0.07 6.09
CA LYS A 57 7.36 -0.24 5.20
C LYS A 57 6.87 -1.69 5.15
N ALA A 58 7.79 -2.65 5.13
CA ALA A 58 7.47 -4.06 5.19
C ALA A 58 6.77 -4.44 6.51
N ARG A 59 7.22 -3.89 7.64
CA ARG A 59 6.58 -4.05 8.96
C ARG A 59 5.16 -3.49 8.98
N LEU A 60 4.91 -2.35 8.33
CA LEU A 60 3.53 -1.82 8.16
C LEU A 60 2.65 -2.83 7.43
N ARG A 61 3.10 -3.40 6.30
CA ARG A 61 2.39 -4.47 5.56
C ARG A 61 2.30 -5.80 6.32
N GLY A 62 3.14 -6.00 7.34
CA GLY A 62 3.25 -7.24 8.09
C GLY A 62 3.90 -8.38 7.31
N VAL A 63 4.91 -8.07 6.49
CA VAL A 63 5.65 -9.03 5.66
C VAL A 63 7.16 -8.82 5.79
N SER A 64 7.96 -9.75 5.27
CA SER A 64 9.41 -9.58 5.22
C SER A 64 9.84 -8.49 4.23
N LYS A 65 11.03 -7.91 4.44
CA LYS A 65 11.66 -6.92 3.53
C LYS A 65 11.68 -7.41 2.08
N GLY A 66 12.06 -8.68 1.87
CA GLY A 66 12.12 -9.29 0.53
C GLY A 66 10.75 -9.47 -0.11
N ALA A 67 9.74 -9.88 0.66
CA ALA A 67 8.37 -10.00 0.16
C ALA A 67 7.80 -8.62 -0.23
N TYR A 68 8.05 -7.59 0.58
CA TYR A 68 7.64 -6.22 0.28
C TYR A 68 8.29 -5.71 -1.01
N ALA A 69 9.62 -5.84 -1.13
CA ALA A 69 10.36 -5.39 -2.31
C ALA A 69 9.90 -6.09 -3.61
N ARG A 70 9.69 -7.41 -3.56
CA ARG A 70 9.17 -8.16 -4.72
C ARG A 70 7.76 -7.72 -5.10
N THR A 71 6.86 -7.60 -4.11
CA THR A 71 5.48 -7.17 -4.34
C THR A 71 5.45 -5.75 -4.93
N LYS A 72 6.32 -4.85 -4.45
CA LYS A 72 6.45 -3.49 -5.00
C LYS A 72 6.87 -3.52 -6.47
N ARG A 73 7.91 -4.29 -6.81
CA ARG A 73 8.37 -4.40 -8.20
C ARG A 73 7.27 -4.94 -9.10
N GLN A 74 6.65 -6.05 -8.72
CA GLN A 74 5.51 -6.62 -9.45
C GLN A 74 4.33 -5.65 -9.56
N ALA A 75 4.09 -4.80 -8.56
CA ALA A 75 3.03 -3.80 -8.62
C ALA A 75 3.33 -2.74 -9.69
N ILE A 76 4.58 -2.29 -9.80
CA ILE A 76 5.00 -1.31 -10.81
C ILE A 76 4.98 -1.94 -12.21
N ASP A 77 5.39 -3.21 -12.35
CA ASP A 77 5.41 -3.90 -13.64
C ASP A 77 3.99 -4.20 -14.19
N ASN A 78 2.97 -4.18 -13.32
CA ASN A 78 1.57 -4.46 -13.67
C ASN A 78 0.71 -3.19 -13.88
N ILE A 79 1.30 -2.00 -13.79
CA ILE A 79 0.64 -0.71 -14.12
C ILE A 79 0.94 -0.38 -15.58
#